data_AF-Q83YX1-F1
#
_entry.id   AF-Q83YX1-F1
#
_cell.length_a   1.000
_cell.length_b   1.000
_cell.length_c   1.000
_cell.angle_alpha   90.00
_cell.angle_beta   90.00
_cell.angle_gamma   90.00
#
_symmetry.space_group_name_H-M   'P 1'
#
loop_
_entity.id
_entity.type
_entity.pdbx_description
1 polymer ?
#
loop_
_entity_poly.entity_id
_entity_poly.type
_entity_poly.pdbx_seq_one_letter_code
_entity_poly.pdbx_strand_id
1 'polypeptide(L)'
;EATVAKRTAELREANEEIQHFAHIVSHDLRSPLVNIMGFTGELEVLRKELFGRISLLRARHEVDPEPDERLAEEFDEALNFIKNSITRMDRLIKAILKLTREGRRELRLELINMTELAQTAADGFSYQSHEAGALIIIDSLPSCVGDRLALEQIFANLLENALKYLRDGIPGQIQ
;
A
#
# COMPACT_ATOMS: atom_id res chain seq x y z
N GLU A 1 14.82 22.26 -34.71
CA GLU A 1 15.29 20.94 -34.21
C GLU A 1 16.29 21.06 -33.05
N ALA A 2 17.36 21.86 -33.14
CA ALA A 2 18.35 22.02 -32.06
C ALA A 2 17.78 22.49 -30.71
N THR A 3 16.79 23.39 -30.70
CA THR A 3 16.12 23.88 -29.47
C THR A 3 15.28 22.81 -28.79
N VAL A 4 14.68 21.90 -29.57
CA VAL A 4 13.91 20.77 -29.04
C VAL A 4 14.87 19.77 -28.40
N ALA A 5 15.96 19.41 -29.08
CA ALA A 5 16.98 18.52 -28.54
C ALA A 5 17.60 19.06 -27.24
N LYS A 6 17.90 20.37 -27.17
CA LYS A 6 18.42 21.02 -25.97
C LYS A 6 17.42 20.96 -24.80
N ARG A 7 16.15 21.33 -25.02
CA ARG A 7 15.10 21.25 -23.99
C ARG A 7 14.83 19.82 -23.54
N THR A 8 14.88 18.85 -24.45
CA THR A 8 14.73 17.43 -24.10
C THR A 8 15.91 16.93 -23.24
N ALA A 9 17.12 17.42 -23.49
CA ALA A 9 18.28 17.10 -22.66
C ALA A 9 18.18 17.73 -21.26
N GLU A 10 17.84 19.02 -21.16
CA GLU A 10 17.61 19.71 -19.88
C GLU A 10 16.48 19.07 -19.06
N LEU A 11 15.37 18.70 -19.73
CA LEU A 11 14.27 17.98 -19.09
C LEU A 11 14.69 16.61 -18.58
N ARG A 12 15.52 15.87 -19.32
CA ARG A 12 16.04 14.58 -18.88
C ARG A 12 16.89 14.74 -17.64
N GLU A 13 17.86 15.65 -17.65
CA GLU A 13 18.76 15.94 -16.54
C GLU A 13 18.01 16.32 -15.25
N ALA A 14 17.05 17.24 -15.36
CA ALA A 14 16.20 17.61 -14.22
C ALA A 14 15.37 16.43 -13.68
N ASN A 15 14.90 15.54 -14.58
CA ASN A 15 14.19 14.32 -14.17
C ASN A 15 15.11 13.34 -13.45
N GLU A 16 16.37 13.21 -13.91
CA GLU A 16 17.38 12.35 -13.27
C GLU A 16 17.68 12.82 -11.84
N GLU A 17 17.81 14.14 -11.65
CA GLU A 17 18.09 14.76 -10.36
C GLU A 17 16.94 14.54 -9.36
N ILE A 18 15.69 14.78 -9.79
CA ILE A 18 14.50 14.54 -8.97
C ILE A 18 14.40 13.07 -8.55
N GLN A 19 14.71 12.13 -9.46
CA GLN A 19 14.72 10.70 -9.16
C GLN A 19 15.77 10.33 -8.11
N HIS A 20 16.99 10.84 -8.26
CA HIS A 20 18.08 10.58 -7.33
C HIS A 20 17.76 11.13 -5.94
N PHE A 21 17.23 12.35 -5.88
CA PHE A 21 16.75 12.97 -4.64
C PHE A 21 15.65 12.14 -3.99
N ALA A 22 14.62 11.75 -4.75
CA ALA A 22 13.53 10.92 -4.25
C ALA A 22 14.01 9.56 -3.75
N HIS A 23 15.00 8.95 -4.40
CA HIS A 23 15.58 7.68 -4.00
C HIS A 23 16.31 7.78 -2.65
N ILE A 24 17.18 8.79 -2.49
CA ILE A 24 17.92 9.05 -1.25
C ILE A 24 16.93 9.31 -0.10
N VAL A 25 16.01 10.26 -0.28
CA VAL A 25 15.05 10.63 0.76
C VAL A 25 14.18 9.44 1.15
N SER A 26 13.75 8.63 0.18
CA SER A 26 12.94 7.43 0.46
C SER A 26 13.70 6.36 1.25
N HIS A 27 14.98 6.15 0.92
CA HIS A 27 15.85 5.25 1.66
C HIS A 27 16.05 5.74 3.10
N ASP A 28 16.36 7.02 3.26
CA ASP A 28 16.65 7.64 4.56
C ASP A 28 15.42 7.75 5.46
N LEU A 29 14.22 7.85 4.89
CA LEU A 29 12.96 7.79 5.63
C LEU A 29 12.53 6.35 5.97
N ARG A 30 12.92 5.36 5.17
CA ARG A 30 12.54 3.95 5.42
C ARG A 30 13.23 3.39 6.66
N SER A 31 14.52 3.69 6.84
CA SER A 31 15.30 3.21 8.00
C SER A 31 14.65 3.58 9.36
N PRO A 32 14.34 4.85 9.66
CA PRO A 32 13.67 5.21 10.91
C PRO A 32 12.25 4.63 11.01
N LEU A 33 11.50 4.49 9.90
CA LEU A 33 10.17 3.86 9.93
C LEU A 33 10.22 2.39 10.33
N VAL A 34 11.19 1.63 9.79
CA VAL A 34 11.41 0.23 10.15
C VAL A 34 11.77 0.12 11.64
N ASN A 35 12.60 1.01 12.16
CA ASN A 35 12.96 1.02 13.58
C ASN A 35 11.74 1.31 14.46
N ILE A 36 10.93 2.31 14.13
CA ILE A 36 9.70 2.62 14.88
C ILE A 36 8.75 1.42 14.83
N MET A 37 8.60 0.77 13.67
CA MET A 37 7.78 -0.46 13.56
C MET A 37 8.31 -1.56 14.48
N GLY A 38 9.62 -1.77 14.53
CA GLY A 38 10.27 -2.72 15.45
C GLY A 38 9.95 -2.39 16.92
N PHE A 39 10.16 -1.14 17.34
CA PHE A 39 9.87 -0.71 18.70
C PHE A 39 8.39 -0.83 19.06
N THR A 40 7.47 -0.55 18.12
CA THR A 40 6.04 -0.78 18.38
C THR A 40 5.71 -2.25 18.61
N GLY A 41 6.40 -3.17 17.94
CA GLY A 41 6.26 -4.61 18.19
C GLY A 41 6.82 -5.03 19.55
N GLU A 42 7.98 -4.48 19.95
CA GLU A 42 8.54 -4.71 21.29
C GLU A 42 7.60 -4.20 22.38
N LEU A 43 7.00 -3.02 22.19
CA LEU A 43 6.03 -2.45 23.12
C LEU A 43 4.79 -3.35 23.29
N GLU A 44 4.31 -4.01 22.24
CA GLU A 44 3.19 -4.97 22.36
C GLU A 44 3.56 -6.20 23.20
N VAL A 45 4.79 -6.72 23.03
CA VAL A 45 5.28 -7.85 23.82
C VAL A 45 5.42 -7.43 25.28
N LEU A 46 6.05 -6.30 25.54
CA LEU A 46 6.22 -5.76 26.88
C LEU A 46 4.88 -5.46 27.55
N ARG A 47 3.91 -4.93 26.80
CA ARG A 47 2.55 -4.70 27.29
C ARG A 47 1.89 -5.99 27.74
N LYS A 48 1.91 -7.05 26.92
CA LYS A 48 1.33 -8.35 27.28
C LYS A 48 1.93 -8.90 28.58
N GLU A 49 3.25 -8.81 28.74
CA GLU A 49 3.92 -9.28 29.96
C GLU A 49 3.57 -8.39 31.16
N LEU A 50 3.61 -7.06 31.00
CA LEU A 50 3.36 -6.10 32.07
C LEU A 50 1.93 -6.21 32.61
N PHE A 51 0.93 -6.13 31.73
CA PHE A 51 -0.47 -6.24 32.13
C PHE A 51 -0.78 -7.62 32.70
N GLY A 52 -0.22 -8.71 32.13
CA GLY A 52 -0.34 -10.04 32.72
C GLY A 52 0.21 -10.13 34.15
N ARG A 53 1.37 -9.52 34.43
CA ARG A 53 1.94 -9.46 35.78
C ARG A 53 1.11 -8.62 36.75
N ILE A 54 0.59 -7.48 36.29
CA ILE A 54 -0.28 -6.60 37.09
C ILE A 54 -1.57 -7.34 37.47
N SER A 55 -2.22 -8.00 36.51
CA SER A 55 -3.44 -8.79 36.75
C SER A 55 -3.20 -9.90 37.78
N LEU A 56 -2.07 -10.61 37.71
CA LEU A 56 -1.71 -11.66 38.69
C LEU A 56 -1.40 -11.11 40.11
N LEU A 57 -0.90 -9.88 40.22
CA LEU A 57 -0.64 -9.25 41.51
C LEU A 57 -1.94 -8.75 42.16
N ARG A 58 -2.86 -8.20 41.36
CA ARG A 58 -4.15 -7.67 41.84
C ARG A 58 -5.18 -8.74 42.14
N ALA A 59 -5.18 -9.86 41.39
CA ALA A 59 -6.01 -11.02 41.70
C ALA A 59 -5.75 -11.57 43.12
N ARG A 60 -4.55 -11.34 43.67
CA ARG A 60 -4.20 -11.70 45.06
C ARG A 60 -4.72 -10.73 46.12
N HIS A 61 -5.20 -9.55 45.74
CA HIS A 61 -5.61 -8.47 46.63
C HIS A 61 -7.08 -8.04 46.44
N GLU A 62 -7.88 -8.83 45.71
CA GLU A 62 -9.32 -8.55 45.43
C GLU A 62 -9.58 -7.13 44.90
N VAL A 63 -8.65 -6.60 44.08
CA VAL A 63 -8.78 -5.27 43.47
C VAL A 63 -9.61 -5.38 42.19
N ASP A 64 -10.51 -4.41 41.97
CA ASP A 64 -11.33 -4.26 40.77
C ASP A 64 -10.46 -4.23 39.48
N PRO A 65 -10.73 -5.10 38.48
CA PRO A 65 -9.98 -5.14 37.22
C PRO A 65 -10.36 -4.05 36.20
N GLU A 66 -11.52 -3.38 36.34
CA GLU A 66 -12.01 -2.39 35.34
C GLU A 66 -10.97 -1.30 34.95
N PRO A 67 -10.19 -0.73 35.89
CA PRO A 67 -9.19 0.29 35.55
C PRO A 67 -8.02 -0.23 34.69
N ASP A 68 -7.69 -1.53 34.80
CA ASP A 68 -6.59 -2.14 34.05
C ASP A 68 -7.00 -2.50 32.62
N GLU A 69 -8.26 -2.92 32.44
CA GLU A 69 -8.80 -3.24 31.12
C GLU A 69 -8.91 -1.97 30.26
N ARG A 70 -9.45 -0.87 30.82
CA ARG A 70 -9.50 0.41 30.11
C ARG A 70 -8.13 0.95 29.72
N LEU A 71 -7.15 0.84 30.61
CA LEU A 71 -5.78 1.26 30.31
C LEU A 71 -5.13 0.38 29.23
N ALA A 72 -5.42 -0.92 29.22
CA ALA A 72 -4.94 -1.83 28.19
C ALA A 72 -5.56 -1.51 26.82
N GLU A 73 -6.86 -1.21 26.78
CA GLU A 73 -7.57 -0.78 25.57
C GLU A 73 -6.99 0.52 25.01
N GLU A 74 -6.83 1.56 25.84
CA GLU A 74 -6.23 2.84 25.44
C GLU A 74 -4.80 2.67 24.88
N PHE A 75 -4.00 1.78 25.49
CA PHE A 75 -2.66 1.46 25.01
C PHE A 75 -2.68 0.77 23.65
N ASP A 76 -3.59 -0.17 23.45
CA ASP A 76 -3.74 -0.90 22.19
C ASP A 76 -4.24 0.00 21.06
N GLU A 77 -5.17 0.91 21.36
CA GLU A 77 -5.62 1.93 20.40
C GLU A 77 -4.46 2.83 19.96
N ALA A 78 -3.65 3.33 20.90
CA ALA A 78 -2.51 4.19 20.60
C ALA A 78 -1.46 3.48 19.73
N LEU A 79 -1.13 2.23 20.04
CA LEU A 79 -0.20 1.45 19.22
C LEU A 79 -0.75 1.16 17.83
N ASN A 80 -2.03 0.81 17.72
CA ASN A 80 -2.69 0.61 16.43
C ASN A 80 -2.66 1.88 15.58
N PHE A 81 -2.87 3.05 16.18
CA PHE A 81 -2.78 4.33 15.48
C PHE A 81 -1.37 4.59 14.93
N ILE A 82 -0.32 4.34 15.73
CA ILE A 82 1.07 4.48 15.30
C ILE A 82 1.38 3.52 14.14
N LYS A 83 1.01 2.24 14.27
CA LYS A 83 1.21 1.22 13.23
C LYS A 83 0.55 1.62 11.91
N ASN A 84 -0.71 2.02 11.96
CA ASN A 84 -1.46 2.46 10.78
C ASN A 84 -0.79 3.67 10.11
N SER A 85 -0.27 4.60 10.90
CA SER A 85 0.47 5.77 10.40
C SER A 85 1.78 5.38 9.71
N ILE A 86 2.54 4.44 10.28
CA ILE A 86 3.78 3.92 9.68
C ILE A 86 3.50 3.19 8.37
N THR A 87 2.48 2.31 8.34
CA THR A 87 2.07 1.61 7.12
C THR A 87 1.66 2.59 6.03
N ARG A 88 0.95 3.68 6.39
CA ARG A 88 0.60 4.73 5.43
C ARG A 88 1.83 5.45 4.88
N MET A 89 2.82 5.77 5.73
CA MET A 89 4.07 6.40 5.29
C MET A 89 4.88 5.48 4.36
N ASP A 90 4.99 4.18 4.67
CA ASP A 90 5.68 3.22 3.79
C ASP A 90 5.01 3.13 2.41
N ARG A 91 3.66 3.12 2.35
CA ARG A 91 2.92 3.16 1.08
C ARG A 91 3.22 4.43 0.27
N LEU A 92 3.26 5.60 0.92
CA LEU A 92 3.57 6.87 0.25
C LEU A 92 4.99 6.89 -0.30
N ILE A 93 5.97 6.41 0.48
CA ILE A 93 7.37 6.30 0.05
C ILE A 93 7.47 5.37 -1.17
N LYS A 94 6.82 4.20 -1.14
CA LYS A 94 6.79 3.26 -2.27
C LYS A 94 6.14 3.88 -3.50
N ALA A 95 5.05 4.64 -3.34
CA ALA A 95 4.38 5.34 -4.44
C ALA A 95 5.28 6.41 -5.07
N ILE A 96 5.99 7.21 -4.26
CA ILE A 96 6.94 8.21 -4.74
C ILE A 96 8.08 7.55 -5.52
N LEU A 97 8.68 6.49 -4.97
CA LEU A 97 9.74 5.72 -5.65
C LEU A 97 9.28 5.12 -6.98
N LYS A 98 8.03 4.64 -7.03
CA LYS A 98 7.45 4.08 -8.25
C LYS A 98 7.25 5.17 -9.31
N LEU A 99 6.65 6.30 -8.93
CA LEU A 99 6.45 7.45 -9.80
C LEU A 99 7.77 7.98 -10.36
N THR A 100 8.79 8.09 -9.50
CA THR A 100 10.10 8.57 -9.93
C THR A 100 10.74 7.55 -10.86
N ARG A 101 10.69 6.25 -10.58
CA ARG A 101 11.31 5.21 -11.43
C ARG A 101 10.62 5.02 -12.79
N GLU A 102 9.31 5.26 -12.89
CA GLU A 102 8.55 5.14 -14.15
C GLU A 102 8.94 6.19 -15.21
N GLY A 103 9.53 7.32 -14.82
CA GLY A 103 9.98 8.37 -15.75
C GLY A 103 11.11 8.00 -16.73
N ARG A 104 11.82 6.88 -16.51
CA ARG A 104 12.88 6.35 -17.41
C ARG A 104 12.50 5.08 -18.14
N ARG A 105 11.34 4.49 -17.88
CA ARG A 105 10.99 3.24 -18.56
C ARG A 105 10.65 3.57 -20.00
N GLU A 106 11.52 3.16 -20.93
CA GLU A 106 11.15 3.14 -22.35
C GLU A 106 9.91 2.26 -22.49
N LEU A 107 8.78 2.89 -22.79
CA LEU A 107 7.53 2.19 -23.04
C LEU A 107 7.76 1.27 -24.23
N ARG A 108 7.59 -0.04 -24.00
CA ARG A 108 7.64 -1.01 -25.09
C ARG A 108 6.25 -1.08 -25.68
N LEU A 109 6.03 -0.26 -26.71
CA LEU A 109 4.77 -0.24 -27.43
C LEU A 109 4.59 -1.53 -28.21
N GLU A 110 3.58 -2.30 -27.85
CA GLU A 110 3.13 -3.49 -28.56
C GLU A 110 1.61 -3.47 -28.72
N LEU A 111 1.11 -4.25 -29.68
CA LEU A 111 -0.33 -4.45 -29.85
C LEU A 111 -0.81 -5.43 -28.76
N ILE A 112 -1.75 -4.97 -27.93
CA ILE A 112 -2.20 -5.68 -26.75
C ILE A 112 -3.68 -6.03 -26.89
N ASN A 113 -4.01 -7.30 -26.64
CA ASN A 113 -5.38 -7.75 -26.42
C ASN A 113 -5.83 -7.28 -25.03
N MET A 114 -6.60 -6.19 -24.98
CA MET A 114 -7.01 -5.58 -23.72
C MET A 114 -7.96 -6.47 -22.92
N THR A 115 -8.75 -7.31 -23.58
CA THR A 115 -9.65 -8.25 -22.90
C THR A 115 -8.84 -9.27 -22.11
N GLU A 116 -7.82 -9.87 -22.75
CA GLU A 116 -6.94 -10.86 -22.11
C GLU A 116 -6.11 -10.24 -20.97
N LEU A 117 -5.61 -9.02 -21.16
CA LEU A 117 -4.88 -8.28 -20.13
C LEU A 117 -5.75 -8.01 -18.90
N ALA A 118 -6.97 -7.49 -19.12
CA ALA A 118 -7.90 -7.17 -18.04
C ALA A 118 -8.37 -8.43 -17.31
N GLN A 119 -8.60 -9.53 -18.03
CA GLN A 119 -8.92 -10.84 -17.44
C GLN A 119 -7.76 -11.36 -16.58
N THR A 120 -6.53 -11.32 -17.09
CA THR A 120 -5.33 -11.74 -16.35
C THR A 120 -5.19 -10.94 -15.05
N ALA A 121 -5.45 -9.63 -15.09
CA ALA A 121 -5.43 -8.79 -13.91
C ALA A 121 -6.54 -9.17 -12.92
N ALA A 122 -7.77 -9.41 -13.41
CA ALA A 122 -8.91 -9.84 -12.58
C ALA A 122 -8.67 -11.19 -11.89
N ASP A 123 -8.08 -12.15 -12.60
CA ASP A 123 -7.78 -13.48 -12.07
C ASP A 123 -6.86 -13.40 -10.84
N GLY A 124 -5.92 -12.45 -10.84
CA GLY A 124 -5.04 -12.15 -9.71
C GLY A 124 -5.75 -11.69 -8.43
N PHE A 125 -7.01 -11.24 -8.54
CA PHE A 125 -7.83 -10.81 -7.40
C PHE A 125 -8.97 -11.78 -7.05
N SER A 126 -8.99 -12.99 -7.63
CA SER A 126 -10.09 -13.96 -7.45
C SER A 126 -10.37 -14.32 -5.99
N TYR A 127 -9.34 -14.36 -5.15
CA TYR A 127 -9.52 -14.64 -3.72
C TYR A 127 -10.18 -13.45 -2.99
N GLN A 128 -9.67 -12.23 -3.22
CA GLN A 128 -10.21 -11.02 -2.58
C GLN A 128 -11.64 -10.72 -3.05
N SER A 129 -11.94 -10.95 -4.32
CA SER A 129 -13.31 -10.78 -4.84
C SER A 129 -14.28 -11.78 -4.21
N HIS A 130 -13.85 -13.04 -4.03
CA HIS A 130 -14.67 -14.05 -3.34
C HIS A 130 -14.88 -13.72 -1.86
N GLU A 131 -13.84 -13.27 -1.15
CA GLU A 131 -13.93 -12.86 0.24
C GLU A 131 -14.86 -11.64 0.43
N ALA A 132 -14.81 -10.68 -0.50
CA ALA A 132 -15.67 -9.51 -0.50
C ALA A 132 -17.08 -9.74 -1.06
N GLY A 133 -17.40 -10.96 -1.53
CA GLY A 133 -18.68 -11.26 -2.19
C GLY A 133 -18.92 -10.44 -3.45
N ALA A 134 -17.85 -10.09 -4.17
CA ALA A 134 -17.87 -9.23 -5.35
C ALA A 134 -17.70 -10.01 -6.65
N LEU A 135 -18.45 -9.61 -7.68
CA LEU A 135 -18.37 -10.14 -9.03
C LEU A 135 -17.58 -9.16 -9.91
N ILE A 136 -16.47 -9.64 -10.48
CA ILE A 136 -15.70 -8.91 -11.50
C ILE A 136 -16.16 -9.40 -12.88
N ILE A 137 -16.61 -8.48 -13.73
CA ILE A 137 -17.06 -8.75 -15.09
C ILE A 137 -16.13 -8.01 -16.05
N ILE A 138 -15.49 -8.73 -16.97
CA ILE A 138 -14.68 -8.15 -18.04
C ILE A 138 -15.41 -8.38 -19.36
N ASP A 139 -15.98 -7.31 -19.93
CA ASP A 139 -16.55 -7.36 -21.28
C ASP A 139 -15.46 -7.31 -22.36
N SER A 140 -15.83 -7.50 -23.62
CA SER A 140 -14.87 -7.39 -24.73
C SER A 140 -14.32 -5.97 -24.84
N LEU A 141 -13.01 -5.83 -24.71
CA LEU A 141 -12.29 -4.57 -24.82
C LEU A 141 -11.55 -4.49 -26.17
N PRO A 142 -11.54 -3.31 -26.83
CA PRO A 142 -10.79 -3.12 -28.06
C PRO A 142 -9.28 -3.24 -27.80
N SER A 143 -8.56 -3.89 -28.72
CA SER A 143 -7.09 -3.94 -28.65
C SER A 143 -6.50 -2.53 -28.70
N CYS A 144 -5.39 -2.31 -27.98
CA CYS A 144 -4.69 -1.04 -27.98
C CYS A 144 -3.19 -1.22 -28.19
N VAL A 145 -2.51 -0.17 -28.63
CA VAL A 145 -1.05 -0.12 -28.68
C VAL A 145 -0.56 0.56 -27.42
N GLY A 146 0.25 -0.14 -26.61
CA GLY A 146 0.70 0.34 -25.32
C GLY A 146 1.84 -0.48 -24.76
N ASP A 147 2.33 -0.09 -23.57
CA ASP A 147 3.23 -0.93 -22.79
C ASP A 147 2.40 -1.88 -21.92
N ARG A 148 2.56 -3.18 -22.14
CA ARG A 148 1.75 -4.21 -21.49
C ARG A 148 1.82 -4.15 -19.97
N LEU A 149 3.02 -4.10 -19.41
CA LEU A 149 3.20 -4.09 -17.96
C LEU A 149 2.66 -2.79 -17.33
N ALA A 150 2.73 -1.65 -18.03
CA ALA A 150 2.10 -0.41 -17.56
C ALA A 150 0.57 -0.51 -17.52
N LEU A 151 -0.04 -1.11 -18.55
CA LEU A 151 -1.47 -1.33 -18.61
C LEU A 151 -1.93 -2.37 -17.57
N GLU A 152 -1.20 -3.49 -17.40
CA GLU A 152 -1.45 -4.47 -16.34
C GLU A 152 -1.46 -3.80 -14.97
N GLN A 153 -0.50 -2.91 -14.71
CA GLN A 153 -0.42 -2.17 -13.47
C GLN A 153 -1.60 -1.21 -13.27
N ILE A 154 -2.08 -0.55 -14.32
CA ILE A 154 -3.26 0.31 -14.27
C ILE A 154 -4.49 -0.52 -13.88
N PHE A 155 -4.75 -1.63 -14.57
CA PHE A 155 -5.88 -2.51 -14.27
C PHE A 155 -5.80 -3.07 -12.86
N ALA A 156 -4.62 -3.54 -12.42
CA ALA A 156 -4.43 -4.03 -11.06
C ALA A 156 -4.76 -2.95 -10.01
N ASN A 157 -4.29 -1.70 -10.21
CA ASN A 157 -4.60 -0.60 -9.29
C ASN A 157 -6.10 -0.25 -9.27
N LEU A 158 -6.76 -0.28 -10.43
CA LEU A 158 -8.19 0.02 -10.53
C LEU A 158 -9.01 -1.07 -9.84
N LEU A 159 -8.70 -2.34 -10.06
CA LEU A 159 -9.36 -3.48 -9.42
C LEU A 159 -9.13 -3.51 -7.91
N GLU A 160 -7.90 -3.27 -7.45
CA GLU A 160 -7.58 -3.17 -6.01
C GLU A 160 -8.39 -2.05 -5.35
N ASN A 161 -8.47 -0.88 -5.98
CA ASN A 161 -9.28 0.22 -5.48
C ASN A 161 -10.77 -0.13 -5.49
N ALA A 162 -11.27 -0.73 -6.56
CA ALA A 162 -12.66 -1.11 -6.67
C ALA A 162 -13.08 -2.08 -5.55
N LEU A 163 -12.25 -3.10 -5.26
CA LEU A 163 -12.47 -4.04 -4.17
C LEU A 163 -12.37 -3.37 -2.79
N LYS A 164 -11.36 -2.51 -2.59
CA LYS A 164 -11.13 -1.84 -1.31
C LYS A 164 -12.25 -0.88 -0.89
N TYR A 165 -12.92 -0.26 -1.86
CA TYR A 165 -13.97 0.73 -1.61
C TYR A 165 -15.39 0.20 -1.89
N LEU A 166 -15.56 -1.13 -1.88
CA LEU A 166 -16.89 -1.74 -1.89
C LEU A 166 -17.69 -1.31 -0.65
N ARG A 167 -19.02 -1.19 -0.81
CA ARG A 167 -19.92 -0.90 0.30
C ARG A 167 -20.15 -2.17 1.10
N ASP A 168 -19.93 -2.11 2.41
CA ASP A 168 -20.18 -3.22 3.32
C ASP A 168 -21.64 -3.72 3.20
N GLY A 169 -21.79 -5.04 3.08
CA GLY A 169 -23.09 -5.71 3.06
C GLY A 169 -23.84 -5.68 1.72
N ILE A 170 -23.26 -5.09 0.66
CA ILE A 170 -23.84 -5.13 -0.69
C ILE A 170 -22.89 -5.96 -1.59
N PRO A 171 -23.36 -7.02 -2.26
CA PRO A 171 -22.57 -7.72 -3.26
C PRO A 171 -22.07 -6.74 -4.32
N GLY A 172 -20.75 -6.59 -4.41
CA GLY A 172 -20.11 -5.65 -5.31
C GLY A 172 -20.14 -6.14 -6.75
N GLN A 173 -20.42 -5.28 -7.72
CA GLN A 173 -20.16 -5.58 -9.14
C GLN A 173 -19.11 -4.60 -9.65
N ILE A 174 -18.02 -5.13 -10.19
CA ILE A 174 -16.92 -4.38 -10.80
C ILE A 174 -16.93 -4.72 -12.30
N GLN A 175 -17.06 -3.71 -13.15
CA GLN A 175 -17.18 -3.84 -14.62
C GLN A 175 -16.25 -2.85 -15.31
#